data_AF-A0A660QJX6-F1
#
_entry.id   AF-A0A660QJX6-F1
#
_cell.length_a   1.000
_cell.length_b   1.000
_cell.length_c   1.000
_cell.angle_alpha   90.00
_cell.angle_beta   90.00
_cell.angle_gamma   90.00
#
_symmetry.space_group_name_H-M   'P 1'
#
loop_
_entity.id
_entity.type
_entity.pdbx_description
1 polymer ?
#
loop_
_entity_poly.entity_id
_entity_poly.type
_entity_poly.pdbx_seq_one_letter_code
_entity_poly.pdbx_strand_id
1 'polypeptide(L)'
;MNVKFVGLCIGSSSISFYDGRTGENIPHNGNPIEVLSKLVPEFLKEGLVVVTGRKARKLLNLPQISEVEATEIAYFKVKDRYDGIEAIVSAGGENFVLYKLNDKGRIIGIFTGNKCASGTGEFFLQQIDRMGLDLSRINEIETDEYYELSSRCSVFCKSDCTHALNKGVPKEFVLNGLGRVMAEKIAELVHKARVRKIMIVGGTTRNKLMLRHLSALVDFVIPEEALFFEAFGAYHWAKECKPSRNGELIFNKMESSFPKLEKLSKYAHMVDFKDMDFQKAKEGDVCILGVDVGSTTTKAVLMRVEDEAILASSYLRTKGDPVGAARKCYKE
;
A
#
# COMPACT_ATOMS: atom_id res chain seq x y z
N MET A 1 -2.49 -34.42 -21.64
CA MET A 1 -1.73 -33.16 -21.47
C MET A 1 -1.87 -32.73 -20.01
N ASN A 2 -0.77 -32.50 -19.29
CA ASN A 2 -0.85 -31.90 -17.96
C ASN A 2 -1.30 -30.45 -18.12
N VAL A 3 -2.53 -30.14 -17.69
CA VAL A 3 -3.03 -28.77 -17.65
C VAL A 3 -2.13 -27.99 -16.68
N LYS A 4 -1.47 -26.94 -17.17
CA LYS A 4 -0.75 -26.00 -16.32
C LYS A 4 -1.77 -25.03 -15.70
N PHE A 5 -1.49 -24.58 -14.49
CA PHE A 5 -2.33 -23.65 -13.75
C PHE A 5 -1.51 -22.43 -13.33
N VAL A 6 -2.16 -21.28 -13.22
CA VAL A 6 -1.58 -20.08 -12.61
C VAL A 6 -2.58 -19.57 -11.58
N GLY A 7 -2.14 -19.47 -10.32
CA GLY A 7 -2.91 -18.81 -9.27
C GLY A 7 -2.64 -17.31 -9.31
N LEU A 8 -3.68 -16.50 -9.18
CA LEU A 8 -3.61 -15.04 -9.24
C LEU A 8 -4.41 -14.45 -8.08
N CYS A 9 -3.81 -13.62 -7.24
CA CYS A 9 -4.50 -12.89 -6.18
C CYS A 9 -4.53 -11.39 -6.52
N ILE A 10 -5.74 -10.83 -6.61
CA ILE A 10 -5.95 -9.40 -6.86
C ILE A 10 -6.19 -8.71 -5.52
N GLY A 11 -5.12 -8.15 -4.95
CA GLY A 11 -5.15 -7.39 -3.71
C GLY A 11 -5.58 -5.93 -3.91
N SER A 12 -5.52 -5.15 -2.82
CA SER A 12 -5.88 -3.72 -2.82
C SER A 12 -4.81 -2.80 -3.41
N SER A 13 -3.54 -3.21 -3.28
CA SER A 13 -2.36 -2.41 -3.65
C SER A 13 -1.42 -3.15 -4.61
N SER A 14 -1.57 -4.47 -4.75
CA SER A 14 -0.72 -5.35 -5.54
C SER A 14 -1.51 -6.52 -6.15
N ILE A 15 -0.96 -7.10 -7.21
CA ILE A 15 -1.37 -8.39 -7.76
C ILE A 15 -0.24 -9.39 -7.50
N SER A 16 -0.54 -10.53 -6.89
CA SER A 16 0.43 -11.62 -6.76
C SER A 16 0.04 -12.82 -7.61
N PHE A 17 1.01 -13.59 -8.06
CA PHE A 17 0.79 -14.79 -8.83
C PHE A 17 1.71 -15.94 -8.40
N TYR A 18 1.33 -17.15 -8.78
CA TYR A 18 2.18 -18.34 -8.71
C TYR A 18 1.86 -19.29 -9.87
N ASP A 19 2.87 -19.65 -10.65
CA ASP A 19 2.74 -20.49 -11.86
C ASP A 19 3.18 -21.96 -11.64
N GLY A 20 3.57 -22.31 -10.41
CA GLY A 20 4.15 -23.62 -10.07
C GLY A 20 5.67 -23.65 -10.02
N ARG A 21 6.35 -22.55 -10.37
CA ARG A 21 7.81 -22.38 -10.32
C ARG A 21 8.18 -21.04 -9.68
N THR A 22 7.56 -19.97 -10.16
CA THR A 22 7.80 -18.60 -9.74
C THR A 22 6.58 -18.03 -9.06
N GLY A 23 6.82 -17.27 -8.00
CA GLY A 23 5.79 -16.52 -7.30
C GLY A 23 6.25 -15.09 -7.08
N GLU A 24 5.44 -14.12 -7.48
CA GLU A 24 5.78 -12.70 -7.36
C GLU A 24 4.61 -11.88 -6.82
N ASN A 25 4.94 -10.66 -6.35
CA ASN A 25 4.00 -9.65 -5.90
C ASN A 25 4.30 -8.33 -6.61
N ILE A 26 3.40 -7.89 -7.47
CA ILE A 26 3.56 -6.74 -8.36
C ILE A 26 2.65 -5.61 -7.89
N PRO A 27 3.18 -4.44 -7.49
CA PRO A 27 2.36 -3.29 -7.14
C PRO A 27 1.64 -2.75 -8.38
N HIS A 28 0.36 -2.41 -8.24
CA HIS A 28 -0.43 -1.87 -9.34
C HIS A 28 -0.67 -0.36 -9.25
N ASN A 29 -0.19 0.31 -8.19
CA ASN A 29 -0.24 1.77 -8.01
C ASN A 29 -1.61 2.39 -8.32
N GLY A 30 -2.68 1.77 -7.81
CA GLY A 30 -4.06 2.20 -8.05
C GLY A 30 -4.69 1.82 -9.40
N ASN A 31 -3.95 1.19 -10.33
CA ASN A 31 -4.46 0.73 -11.62
C ASN A 31 -4.31 -0.79 -11.84
N PRO A 32 -5.10 -1.63 -11.15
CA PRO A 32 -5.02 -3.08 -11.29
C PRO A 32 -5.39 -3.57 -12.69
N ILE A 33 -6.27 -2.86 -13.42
CA ILE A 33 -6.71 -3.27 -14.76
C ILE A 33 -5.52 -3.25 -15.73
N GLU A 34 -4.71 -2.18 -15.71
CA GLU A 34 -3.55 -2.08 -16.60
C GLU A 34 -2.56 -3.23 -16.39
N VAL A 35 -2.27 -3.57 -15.12
CA VAL A 35 -1.37 -4.68 -14.79
C VAL A 35 -1.97 -6.02 -15.24
N LEU A 36 -3.26 -6.26 -14.95
CA LEU A 36 -3.95 -7.48 -15.36
C LEU A 36 -4.03 -7.64 -16.88
N SER A 37 -4.25 -6.55 -17.63
CA SER A 37 -4.32 -6.58 -19.09
C SER A 37 -2.99 -6.99 -19.74
N LYS A 38 -1.86 -6.79 -19.04
CA LYS A 38 -0.54 -7.27 -19.47
C LYS A 38 -0.28 -8.72 -19.04
N LEU A 39 -0.59 -9.07 -17.79
CA LEU A 39 -0.24 -10.38 -17.21
C LEU A 39 -1.16 -11.52 -17.67
N VAL A 40 -2.48 -11.32 -17.63
CA VAL A 40 -3.46 -12.41 -17.83
C VAL A 40 -3.34 -13.07 -19.22
N PRO A 41 -3.17 -12.33 -20.33
CA PRO A 41 -2.99 -12.95 -21.64
C PRO A 41 -1.75 -13.85 -21.72
N GLU A 42 -0.64 -13.46 -21.11
CA GLU A 42 0.58 -14.28 -21.09
C GLU A 42 0.36 -15.56 -20.27
N PHE A 43 -0.23 -15.45 -19.08
CA PHE A 43 -0.54 -16.62 -18.26
C PHE A 43 -1.53 -17.59 -18.93
N LEU A 44 -2.49 -17.08 -19.71
CA LEU A 44 -3.43 -17.90 -20.45
C LEU A 44 -2.80 -18.67 -21.61
N LYS A 45 -1.66 -18.23 -22.16
CA LYS A 45 -0.87 -19.02 -23.12
C LYS A 45 -0.23 -20.22 -22.45
N GLU A 46 0.12 -20.09 -21.18
CA GLU A 46 0.78 -21.14 -20.42
C GLU A 46 -0.18 -22.14 -19.79
N GLY A 47 -1.36 -21.71 -19.36
CA GLY A 47 -2.31 -22.58 -18.69
C GLY A 47 -3.60 -21.89 -18.24
N LEU A 48 -4.35 -22.56 -17.36
CA LEU A 48 -5.57 -22.00 -16.80
C LEU A 48 -5.25 -21.05 -15.65
N VAL A 49 -5.75 -19.82 -15.74
CA VAL A 49 -5.65 -18.83 -14.67
C VAL A 49 -6.82 -18.97 -13.71
N VAL A 50 -6.53 -19.10 -12.42
CA VAL A 50 -7.51 -19.11 -11.34
C VAL A 50 -7.28 -17.91 -10.44
N VAL A 51 -8.35 -17.21 -10.10
CA VAL A 51 -8.28 -15.91 -9.44
C VAL A 51 -8.84 -15.96 -8.02
N THR A 52 -8.17 -15.29 -7.10
CA THR A 52 -8.67 -14.97 -5.77
C THR A 52 -8.53 -13.47 -5.48
N GLY A 53 -9.00 -13.05 -4.32
CA GLY A 53 -9.05 -11.64 -3.91
C GLY A 53 -10.47 -11.06 -3.96
N ARG A 54 -10.78 -10.19 -2.99
CA ARG A 54 -12.16 -9.69 -2.76
C ARG A 54 -12.83 -9.02 -3.96
N LYS A 55 -12.06 -8.28 -4.78
CA LYS A 55 -12.60 -7.56 -5.95
C LYS A 55 -12.50 -8.36 -7.26
N ALA A 56 -11.85 -9.53 -7.26
CA ALA A 56 -11.64 -10.36 -8.45
C ALA A 56 -12.96 -10.77 -9.13
N ARG A 57 -13.99 -11.11 -8.33
CA ARG A 57 -15.32 -11.55 -8.82
C ARG A 57 -15.98 -10.60 -9.79
N LYS A 58 -15.71 -9.30 -9.66
CA LYS A 58 -16.29 -8.27 -10.51
C LYS A 58 -15.42 -7.89 -11.70
N LEU A 59 -14.13 -8.21 -11.65
CA LEU A 59 -13.14 -7.78 -12.64
C LEU A 59 -12.95 -8.81 -13.75
N LEU A 60 -12.85 -10.08 -13.38
CA LEU A 60 -12.45 -11.15 -14.29
C LEU A 60 -13.50 -12.25 -14.39
N ASN A 61 -13.75 -12.71 -15.62
CA ASN A 61 -14.54 -13.89 -15.92
C ASN A 61 -13.62 -15.12 -16.09
N LEU A 62 -13.00 -15.51 -14.97
CA LEU A 62 -12.11 -16.66 -14.83
C LEU A 62 -12.56 -17.50 -13.63
N PRO A 63 -12.15 -18.78 -13.51
CA PRO A 63 -12.42 -19.57 -12.31
C PRO A 63 -11.90 -18.88 -11.04
N GLN A 64 -12.67 -18.99 -9.95
CA GLN A 64 -12.36 -18.25 -8.73
C GLN A 64 -12.53 -19.08 -7.48
N ILE A 65 -11.73 -18.73 -6.48
CA ILE A 65 -11.79 -19.26 -5.12
C ILE A 65 -11.79 -18.10 -4.14
N SER A 66 -12.47 -18.25 -2.99
CA SER A 66 -12.42 -17.21 -1.96
C SER A 66 -11.01 -17.07 -1.38
N GLU A 67 -10.67 -15.86 -0.92
CA GLU A 67 -9.39 -15.55 -0.26
C GLU A 67 -9.17 -16.43 0.98
N VAL A 68 -10.26 -16.77 1.69
CA VAL A 68 -10.25 -17.64 2.88
C VAL A 68 -9.88 -19.06 2.51
N GLU A 69 -10.55 -19.66 1.54
CA GLU A 69 -10.26 -21.03 1.09
C GLU A 69 -8.87 -21.13 0.47
N ALA A 70 -8.46 -20.12 -0.31
CA ALA A 70 -7.12 -20.05 -0.86
C ALA A 70 -6.06 -20.02 0.26
N THR A 71 -6.26 -19.19 1.28
CA THR A 71 -5.36 -19.12 2.45
C THR A 71 -5.29 -20.44 3.20
N GLU A 72 -6.43 -21.11 3.43
CA GLU A 72 -6.47 -22.41 4.08
C GLU A 72 -5.70 -23.49 3.28
N ILE A 73 -5.93 -23.55 1.97
CA ILE A 73 -5.25 -24.49 1.07
C ILE A 73 -3.75 -24.21 1.03
N ALA A 74 -3.35 -22.95 0.95
CA ALA A 74 -1.94 -22.55 1.02
C ALA A 74 -1.30 -23.03 2.32
N TYR A 75 -1.96 -22.82 3.46
CA TYR A 75 -1.49 -23.29 4.75
C TYR A 75 -1.33 -24.81 4.79
N PHE A 76 -2.29 -25.58 4.27
CA PHE A 76 -2.19 -27.04 4.21
C PHE A 76 -0.98 -27.55 3.42
N LYS A 77 -0.47 -26.77 2.45
CA LYS A 77 0.72 -27.15 1.67
C LYS A 77 2.03 -26.83 2.39
N VAL A 78 2.01 -25.94 3.38
CA VAL A 78 3.23 -25.46 4.05
C VAL A 78 3.29 -25.83 5.54
N LYS A 79 2.18 -26.26 6.14
CA LYS A 79 2.04 -26.48 7.58
C LYS A 79 3.08 -27.44 8.17
N ASP A 80 3.52 -28.44 7.41
CA ASP A 80 4.49 -29.44 7.89
C ASP A 80 5.91 -28.85 8.03
N ARG A 81 6.15 -27.62 7.54
CA ARG A 81 7.40 -26.85 7.77
C ARG A 81 7.36 -26.03 9.06
N TYR A 82 6.20 -25.86 9.70
CA TYR A 82 6.01 -24.91 10.80
C TYR A 82 5.15 -25.51 11.91
N ASP A 83 5.75 -25.68 13.09
CA ASP A 83 5.04 -26.24 14.24
C ASP A 83 4.30 -25.18 15.07
N GLY A 84 3.13 -25.58 15.57
CA GLY A 84 2.38 -24.85 16.59
C GLY A 84 1.70 -23.57 16.10
N ILE A 85 1.39 -23.46 14.81
CA ILE A 85 0.70 -22.28 14.27
C ILE A 85 -0.78 -22.31 14.66
N GLU A 86 -1.21 -21.30 15.42
CA GLU A 86 -2.59 -21.16 15.92
C GLU A 86 -3.45 -20.26 15.03
N ALA A 87 -2.83 -19.38 14.24
CA ALA A 87 -3.52 -18.48 13.31
C ALA A 87 -2.63 -18.02 12.15
N ILE A 88 -3.27 -17.59 11.06
CA ILE A 88 -2.62 -16.94 9.93
C ILE A 88 -3.03 -15.46 9.91
N VAL A 89 -2.08 -14.55 9.81
CA VAL A 89 -2.34 -13.11 9.63
C VAL A 89 -2.00 -12.73 8.20
N SER A 90 -3.02 -12.44 7.38
CA SER A 90 -2.83 -11.78 6.08
C SER A 90 -2.68 -10.28 6.32
N ALA A 91 -1.44 -9.81 6.27
CA ALA A 91 -1.03 -8.44 6.53
C ALA A 91 -0.89 -7.66 5.21
N GLY A 92 -2.04 -7.23 4.68
CA GLY A 92 -2.18 -6.58 3.37
C GLY A 92 -2.10 -5.04 3.37
N GLY A 93 -2.43 -4.45 2.22
CA GLY A 93 -2.42 -3.00 2.03
C GLY A 93 -3.61 -2.28 2.68
N GLU A 94 -4.83 -2.72 2.38
CA GLU A 94 -6.07 -2.08 2.87
C GLU A 94 -6.44 -2.51 4.30
N ASN A 95 -6.13 -3.73 4.70
CA ASN A 95 -6.45 -4.26 6.02
C ASN A 95 -5.56 -5.43 6.43
N PHE A 96 -5.55 -5.71 7.74
CA PHE A 96 -5.02 -6.94 8.32
C PHE A 96 -6.18 -7.85 8.72
N VAL A 97 -6.06 -9.13 8.36
CA VAL A 97 -7.05 -10.17 8.64
C VAL A 97 -6.35 -11.32 9.33
N LEU A 98 -6.90 -11.77 10.46
CA LEU A 98 -6.44 -12.95 11.17
C LEU A 98 -7.43 -14.10 10.98
N TYR A 99 -6.92 -15.24 10.52
CA TYR A 99 -7.63 -16.50 10.37
C TYR A 99 -7.23 -17.45 11.49
N LYS A 100 -8.14 -17.68 12.45
CA LYS A 100 -7.89 -18.59 13.57
C LYS A 100 -8.01 -20.03 13.10
N LEU A 101 -7.04 -20.86 13.46
CA LEU A 101 -7.00 -22.27 13.09
C LEU A 101 -7.49 -23.15 14.24
N ASN A 102 -7.98 -24.34 13.89
CA ASN A 102 -8.15 -25.45 14.82
C ASN A 102 -6.95 -26.42 14.76
N ASP A 103 -6.98 -27.47 15.59
CA ASP A 103 -5.93 -28.50 15.67
C ASP A 103 -5.66 -29.24 14.35
N LYS A 104 -6.62 -29.20 13.41
CA LYS A 104 -6.48 -29.81 12.08
C LYS A 104 -5.96 -28.81 11.03
N GLY A 105 -5.66 -27.57 11.42
CA GLY A 105 -5.23 -26.52 10.51
C GLY A 105 -6.34 -25.89 9.67
N ARG A 106 -7.61 -26.08 10.05
CA ARG A 106 -8.75 -25.45 9.36
C ARG A 106 -9.10 -24.10 9.98
N ILE A 107 -9.51 -23.16 9.15
CA ILE A 107 -9.99 -21.84 9.57
C ILE A 107 -11.34 -21.99 10.25
N ILE A 108 -11.40 -21.62 11.54
CA ILE A 108 -12.61 -21.66 12.37
C ILE A 108 -13.09 -20.28 12.81
N GLY A 109 -12.32 -19.22 12.53
CA GLY A 109 -12.71 -17.86 12.88
C GLY A 109 -11.94 -16.82 12.08
N ILE A 110 -12.59 -15.69 11.81
CA ILE A 110 -12.00 -14.56 11.09
C ILE A 110 -12.08 -13.33 11.98
N PHE A 111 -10.94 -12.71 12.24
CA PHE A 111 -10.80 -11.52 13.06
C PHE A 111 -10.25 -10.39 12.19
N THR A 112 -10.95 -9.27 12.16
CA THR A 112 -10.55 -8.08 11.42
C THR A 112 -10.42 -6.88 12.34
N GLY A 113 -9.51 -5.97 11.97
CA GLY A 113 -9.29 -4.73 12.68
C GLY A 113 -10.40 -3.72 12.43
N ASN A 114 -10.25 -2.53 13.02
CA ASN A 114 -11.07 -1.39 12.69
C ASN A 114 -10.93 -1.02 11.19
N LYS A 115 -12.01 -0.53 10.57
CA LYS A 115 -12.06 -0.19 9.13
C LYS A 115 -11.14 0.97 8.72
N CYS A 116 -10.39 1.55 9.66
CA CYS A 116 -9.51 2.68 9.37
C CYS A 116 -8.15 2.16 8.87
N ALA A 117 -7.71 2.70 7.72
CA ALA A 117 -6.43 2.37 7.09
C ALA A 117 -5.19 2.79 7.90
N SER A 118 -5.33 3.48 9.03
CA SER A 118 -4.21 3.74 9.95
C SER A 118 -3.44 2.44 10.20
N GLY A 119 -2.12 2.44 10.14
CA GLY A 119 -1.32 1.24 10.44
C GLY A 119 -1.53 0.05 9.50
N THR A 120 -2.01 0.25 8.26
CA THR A 120 -1.99 -0.78 7.21
C THR A 120 -0.91 -0.47 6.16
N GLY A 121 -0.62 -1.43 5.27
CA GLY A 121 0.43 -1.26 4.27
C GLY A 121 0.22 -0.06 3.34
N GLU A 122 -1.01 0.22 2.92
CA GLU A 122 -1.32 1.33 2.02
C GLU A 122 -1.06 2.69 2.69
N PHE A 123 -1.42 2.84 3.96
CA PHE A 123 -1.15 4.08 4.70
C PHE A 123 0.35 4.31 4.89
N PHE A 124 1.11 3.25 5.14
CA PHE A 124 2.56 3.31 5.20
C PHE A 124 3.16 3.82 3.88
N LEU A 125 2.76 3.23 2.74
CA LEU A 125 3.20 3.66 1.41
C LEU A 125 2.86 5.14 1.12
N GLN A 126 1.68 5.60 1.54
CA GLN A 126 1.32 7.02 1.40
C GLN A 126 2.22 7.96 2.21
N GLN A 127 2.67 7.56 3.41
CA GLN A 127 3.58 8.40 4.20
C GLN A 127 4.98 8.44 3.60
N ILE A 128 5.46 7.33 3.06
CA ILE A 128 6.74 7.23 2.34
C ILE A 128 6.77 8.17 1.14
N ASP A 129 5.74 8.13 0.29
CA ASP A 129 5.61 9.01 -0.87
C ASP A 129 5.59 10.49 -0.44
N ARG A 130 4.85 10.82 0.63
CA ARG A 130 4.82 12.18 1.19
C ARG A 130 6.17 12.65 1.74
N MET A 131 6.99 11.74 2.25
CA MET A 131 8.36 12.01 2.69
C MET A 131 9.36 12.05 1.51
N GLY A 132 8.90 11.74 0.29
CA GLY A 132 9.74 11.66 -0.90
C GLY A 132 10.79 10.57 -0.80
N LEU A 133 10.45 9.45 -0.16
CA LEU A 133 11.33 8.30 0.03
C LEU A 133 10.94 7.18 -0.94
N ASP A 134 11.92 6.41 -1.39
CA ASP A 134 11.68 5.22 -2.20
C ASP A 134 11.49 3.99 -1.31
N LEU A 135 10.61 3.07 -1.74
CA LEU A 135 10.30 1.86 -0.99
C LEU A 135 11.54 0.99 -0.73
N SER A 136 12.53 1.03 -1.63
CA SER A 136 13.80 0.30 -1.49
C SER A 136 14.61 0.74 -0.28
N ARG A 137 14.54 2.03 0.10
CA ARG A 137 15.38 2.62 1.14
C ARG A 137 14.88 2.33 2.56
N ILE A 138 13.63 1.91 2.71
CA ILE A 138 13.04 1.69 4.04
C ILE A 138 13.72 0.54 4.76
N ASN A 139 14.11 -0.51 4.03
CA ASN A 139 14.78 -1.67 4.61
C ASN A 139 16.27 -1.45 4.90
N GLU A 140 16.79 -0.27 4.55
CA GLU A 140 18.12 0.24 4.93
C GLU A 140 18.07 1.08 6.22
N ILE A 141 16.87 1.42 6.70
CA ILE A 141 16.71 2.23 7.92
C ILE A 141 16.98 1.35 9.14
N GLU A 142 18.03 1.69 9.87
CA GLU A 142 18.40 1.08 11.14
C GLU A 142 18.39 2.16 12.22
N THR A 143 17.32 2.19 13.02
CA THR A 143 17.18 3.09 14.18
C THR A 143 16.31 2.43 15.22
N ASP A 144 16.68 2.46 16.50
CA ASP A 144 15.78 1.99 17.57
C ASP A 144 14.84 3.10 18.05
N GLU A 145 15.20 4.36 17.81
CA GLU A 145 14.38 5.53 18.10
C GLU A 145 13.16 5.60 17.17
N TYR A 146 12.02 5.98 17.73
CA TYR A 146 10.79 6.21 16.99
C TYR A 146 10.04 7.43 17.52
N TYR A 147 9.24 8.04 16.66
CA TYR A 147 8.31 9.10 17.06
C TYR A 147 6.96 8.48 17.42
N GLU A 148 6.39 8.84 18.58
CA GLU A 148 5.07 8.34 19.00
C GLU A 148 3.98 8.92 18.09
N LEU A 149 3.19 8.04 17.49
CA LEU A 149 2.13 8.41 16.55
C LEU A 149 0.78 7.92 17.05
N SER A 150 -0.28 8.70 16.81
CA SER A 150 -1.63 8.19 17.04
C SER A 150 -1.94 7.00 16.14
N SER A 151 -2.44 5.91 16.72
CA SER A 151 -2.69 4.64 16.01
C SER A 151 -4.14 4.47 15.54
N ARG A 152 -5.09 5.24 16.08
CA ARG A 152 -6.53 5.04 15.88
C ARG A 152 -7.08 5.51 14.52
N CYS A 153 -6.66 6.70 14.05
CA CYS A 153 -7.21 7.33 12.85
C CYS A 153 -6.11 7.75 11.90
N SER A 154 -6.24 7.41 10.60
CA SER A 154 -5.26 7.76 9.57
C SER A 154 -5.11 9.26 9.38
N VAL A 155 -6.17 10.04 9.64
CA VAL A 155 -6.13 11.51 9.59
C VAL A 155 -5.22 12.06 10.67
N PHE A 156 -5.38 11.60 11.92
CA PHE A 156 -4.54 12.04 13.04
C PHE A 156 -3.12 11.52 12.91
N CYS A 157 -2.94 10.25 12.55
CA CYS A 157 -1.61 9.67 12.35
C CYS A 157 -0.82 10.44 11.27
N LYS A 158 -1.49 10.82 10.16
CA LYS A 158 -0.90 11.67 9.11
C LYS A 158 -0.55 13.06 9.63
N SER A 159 -1.42 13.67 10.42
CA SER A 159 -1.17 14.98 11.03
C SER A 159 0.03 14.93 11.98
N ASP A 160 0.16 13.87 12.77
CA ASP A 160 1.31 13.66 13.67
C ASP A 160 2.60 13.49 12.87
N CYS A 161 2.60 12.67 11.81
CA CYS A 161 3.75 12.53 10.90
C CYS A 161 4.17 13.89 10.32
N THR A 162 3.19 14.65 9.84
CA THR A 162 3.41 15.98 9.26
C THR A 162 3.99 16.96 10.29
N HIS A 163 3.42 16.98 11.49
CA HIS A 163 3.87 17.85 12.58
C HIS A 163 5.29 17.51 13.03
N ALA A 164 5.59 16.21 13.17
CA ALA A 164 6.93 15.73 13.50
C ALA A 164 7.97 16.21 12.47
N LEU A 165 7.69 16.00 11.18
CA LEU A 165 8.56 16.44 10.09
C LEU A 165 8.73 17.97 10.07
N ASN A 166 7.64 18.72 10.33
CA ASN A 166 7.71 20.18 10.42
C ASN A 166 8.57 20.69 11.58
N LYS A 167 8.65 19.92 12.67
CA LYS A 167 9.55 20.17 13.80
C LYS A 167 11.00 19.72 13.54
N GLY A 168 11.28 19.13 12.38
CA GLY A 168 12.60 18.61 12.04
C GLY A 168 12.90 17.24 12.64
N VAL A 169 11.88 16.48 13.09
CA VAL A 169 12.08 15.09 13.52
C VAL A 169 12.60 14.27 12.32
N PRO A 170 13.67 13.46 12.51
CA PRO A 170 14.20 12.63 11.43
C PRO A 170 13.14 11.68 10.84
N LYS A 171 13.18 11.49 9.51
CA LYS A 171 12.18 10.69 8.79
C LYS A 171 12.19 9.23 9.24
N GLU A 172 13.37 8.71 9.53
CA GLU A 172 13.59 7.38 10.07
C GLU A 172 12.83 7.13 11.38
N PHE A 173 12.73 8.12 12.26
CA PHE A 173 12.02 7.98 13.54
C PHE A 173 10.50 7.93 13.31
N VAL A 174 10.00 8.77 12.39
CA VAL A 174 8.58 8.74 12.01
C VAL A 174 8.22 7.42 11.33
N LEU A 175 9.07 6.92 10.42
CA LEU A 175 8.87 5.62 9.78
C LEU A 175 8.93 4.45 10.75
N ASN A 176 9.85 4.48 11.73
CA ASN A 176 9.92 3.47 12.77
C ASN A 176 8.67 3.51 13.66
N GLY A 177 8.15 4.71 13.97
CA GLY A 177 6.87 4.90 14.65
C GLY A 177 5.69 4.30 13.88
N LEU A 178 5.65 4.49 12.56
CA LEU A 178 4.64 3.85 11.71
C LEU A 178 4.76 2.32 11.72
N GLY A 179 5.99 1.79 11.68
CA GLY A 179 6.25 0.36 11.82
C GLY A 179 5.70 -0.20 13.14
N ARG A 180 5.88 0.53 14.24
CA ARG A 180 5.31 0.18 15.55
C ARG A 180 3.78 0.16 15.52
N VAL A 181 3.14 1.20 14.98
CA VAL A 181 1.67 1.26 14.86
C VAL A 181 1.12 0.05 14.07
N MET A 182 1.81 -0.37 13.01
CA MET A 182 1.42 -1.57 12.25
C MET A 182 1.56 -2.85 13.09
N ALA A 183 2.66 -3.00 13.83
CA ALA A 183 2.90 -4.16 14.70
C ALA A 183 1.86 -4.26 15.83
N GLU A 184 1.54 -3.15 16.48
CA GLU A 184 0.52 -3.07 17.54
C GLU A 184 -0.85 -3.52 17.01
N LYS A 185 -1.22 -3.15 15.77
CA LYS A 185 -2.48 -3.62 15.16
C LYS A 185 -2.53 -5.12 14.93
N ILE A 186 -1.40 -5.73 14.55
CA ILE A 186 -1.33 -7.19 14.41
C ILE A 186 -1.45 -7.84 15.80
N ALA A 187 -0.74 -7.32 16.79
CA ALA A 187 -0.82 -7.80 18.17
C ALA A 187 -2.24 -7.69 18.77
N GLU A 188 -2.97 -6.61 18.49
CA GLU A 188 -4.39 -6.46 18.88
C GLU A 188 -5.27 -7.58 18.32
N LEU A 189 -5.07 -7.97 17.05
CA LEU A 189 -5.81 -9.07 16.42
C LEU A 189 -5.49 -10.41 17.07
N VAL A 190 -4.20 -10.66 17.32
CA VAL A 190 -3.68 -11.86 17.97
C VAL A 190 -4.27 -12.01 19.37
N HIS A 191 -4.24 -10.94 20.16
CA HIS A 191 -4.83 -10.89 21.49
C HIS A 191 -6.34 -11.15 21.45
N LYS A 192 -7.07 -10.48 20.55
CA LYS A 192 -8.52 -10.66 20.38
C LYS A 192 -8.89 -12.09 19.99
N ALA A 193 -8.08 -12.73 19.16
CA ALA A 193 -8.27 -14.12 18.74
C ALA A 193 -7.88 -15.15 19.81
N ARG A 194 -7.19 -14.71 20.88
CA ARG A 194 -6.64 -15.55 21.95
C ARG A 194 -5.75 -16.66 21.39
N VAL A 195 -4.77 -16.26 20.60
CA VAL A 195 -3.75 -17.13 20.00
C VAL A 195 -2.36 -16.59 20.36
N ARG A 196 -1.33 -17.44 20.37
CA ARG A 196 0.03 -17.02 20.72
C ARG A 196 0.95 -16.97 19.52
N LYS A 197 1.02 -18.06 18.75
CA LYS A 197 1.91 -18.19 17.61
C LYS A 197 1.17 -18.07 16.28
N ILE A 198 1.66 -17.19 15.40
CA ILE A 198 1.03 -16.92 14.11
C ILE A 198 1.95 -17.17 12.92
N MET A 199 1.35 -17.43 11.77
CA MET A 199 2.01 -17.30 10.48
C MET A 199 1.61 -15.96 9.85
N ILE A 200 2.55 -15.08 9.55
CA ILE A 200 2.26 -13.80 8.91
C ILE A 200 2.59 -13.85 7.42
N VAL A 201 1.65 -13.41 6.59
CA VAL A 201 1.74 -13.38 5.12
C VAL A 201 1.33 -12.01 4.58
N GLY A 202 1.51 -11.78 3.28
CA GLY A 202 1.18 -10.54 2.61
C GLY A 202 2.37 -9.58 2.46
N GLY A 203 2.17 -8.54 1.65
CA GLY A 203 3.26 -7.64 1.22
C GLY A 203 3.94 -6.87 2.36
N THR A 204 3.27 -6.66 3.48
CA THR A 204 3.86 -5.93 4.62
C THR A 204 4.97 -6.72 5.31
N THR A 205 5.06 -8.04 5.12
CA THR A 205 6.19 -8.86 5.61
C THR A 205 7.55 -8.41 5.07
N ARG A 206 7.58 -7.54 4.06
CA ARG A 206 8.81 -6.88 3.58
C ARG A 206 9.29 -5.73 4.46
N ASN A 207 8.47 -5.23 5.39
CA ASN A 207 8.76 -4.07 6.23
C ASN A 207 9.49 -4.49 7.51
N LYS A 208 10.83 -4.34 7.50
CA LYS A 208 11.68 -4.72 8.65
C LYS A 208 11.35 -3.93 9.93
N LEU A 209 11.00 -2.65 9.82
CA LEU A 209 10.67 -1.81 10.98
C LEU A 209 9.45 -2.38 11.72
N MET A 210 8.41 -2.75 10.97
CA MET A 210 7.20 -3.39 11.50
C MET A 210 7.50 -4.77 12.10
N LEU A 211 8.28 -5.61 11.41
CA LEU A 211 8.64 -6.94 11.93
C LEU A 211 9.45 -6.88 13.23
N ARG A 212 10.35 -5.91 13.38
CA ARG A 212 11.14 -5.73 14.60
C ARG A 212 10.28 -5.35 15.81
N HIS A 213 9.29 -4.49 15.64
CA HIS A 213 8.33 -4.19 16.72
C HIS A 213 7.43 -5.40 16.99
N LEU A 214 7.03 -6.12 15.95
CA LEU A 214 6.15 -7.29 16.09
C LEU A 214 6.82 -8.42 16.87
N SER A 215 8.13 -8.65 16.70
CA SER A 215 8.83 -9.75 17.37
C SER A 215 8.91 -9.59 18.88
N ALA A 216 8.78 -8.36 19.39
CA ALA A 216 8.67 -8.09 20.82
C ALA A 216 7.25 -8.33 21.38
N LEU A 217 6.24 -8.44 20.52
CA LEU A 217 4.83 -8.51 20.90
C LEU A 217 4.19 -9.89 20.67
N VAL A 218 4.63 -10.60 19.63
CA VAL A 218 3.98 -11.83 19.14
C VAL A 218 5.04 -12.81 18.62
N ASP A 219 4.86 -14.10 18.90
CA ASP A 219 5.63 -15.18 18.25
C ASP A 219 5.09 -15.42 16.84
N PHE A 220 5.94 -15.27 15.82
CA PHE A 220 5.51 -15.41 14.44
C PHE A 220 6.54 -16.12 13.55
N VAL A 221 6.04 -16.72 12.48
CA VAL A 221 6.84 -17.23 11.35
C VAL A 221 6.41 -16.56 10.05
N ILE A 222 7.34 -16.43 9.11
CA ILE A 222 7.08 -15.94 7.75
C ILE A 222 7.42 -17.07 6.77
N PRO A 223 6.46 -17.60 6.00
CA PRO A 223 6.76 -18.60 4.99
C PRO A 223 7.42 -17.97 3.76
N GLU A 224 8.16 -18.76 2.99
CA GLU A 224 8.77 -18.32 1.72
C GLU A 224 7.71 -17.78 0.74
N GLU A 225 6.50 -18.33 0.79
CA GLU A 225 5.37 -17.96 -0.07
C GLU A 225 4.60 -16.72 0.44
N ALA A 226 5.05 -16.06 1.52
CA ALA A 226 4.31 -14.99 2.17
C ALA A 226 3.80 -13.90 1.21
N LEU A 227 4.58 -13.52 0.19
CA LEU A 227 4.22 -12.44 -0.74
C LEU A 227 3.13 -12.82 -1.77
N PHE A 228 2.91 -14.11 -1.97
CA PHE A 228 1.99 -14.66 -2.96
C PHE A 228 1.13 -15.79 -2.37
N PHE A 229 0.93 -15.79 -1.05
CA PHE A 229 0.38 -16.92 -0.30
C PHE A 229 -1.04 -17.31 -0.77
N GLU A 230 -1.92 -16.34 -0.97
CA GLU A 230 -3.27 -16.59 -1.46
C GLU A 230 -3.26 -17.04 -2.94
N ALA A 231 -2.34 -16.54 -3.76
CA ALA A 231 -2.16 -17.00 -5.13
C ALA A 231 -1.64 -18.45 -5.18
N PHE A 232 -0.72 -18.80 -4.28
CA PHE A 232 -0.21 -20.17 -4.09
C PHE A 232 -1.34 -21.14 -3.73
N GLY A 233 -2.22 -20.73 -2.81
CA GLY A 233 -3.44 -21.48 -2.47
C GLY A 233 -4.38 -21.69 -3.66
N ALA A 234 -4.65 -20.62 -4.42
CA ALA A 234 -5.49 -20.69 -5.62
C ALA A 234 -4.92 -21.63 -6.70
N TYR A 235 -3.60 -21.62 -6.89
CA TYR A 235 -2.91 -22.57 -7.76
C TYR A 235 -3.12 -24.02 -7.32
N HIS A 236 -2.94 -24.31 -6.03
CA HIS A 236 -3.10 -25.67 -5.50
C HIS A 236 -4.54 -26.16 -5.56
N TRP A 237 -5.50 -25.29 -5.29
CA TRP A 237 -6.91 -25.58 -5.51
C TRP A 237 -7.20 -25.93 -6.97
N ALA A 238 -6.64 -25.18 -7.92
CA ALA A 238 -6.83 -25.45 -9.34
C ALA A 238 -6.31 -26.83 -9.75
N LYS A 239 -5.18 -27.27 -9.19
CA LYS A 239 -4.64 -28.62 -9.42
C LYS A 239 -5.55 -29.74 -8.92
N GLU A 240 -6.22 -29.51 -7.79
CA GLU A 240 -7.10 -30.50 -7.16
C GLU A 240 -8.48 -30.53 -7.84
N CYS A 241 -9.08 -29.36 -8.07
CA CYS A 241 -10.44 -29.24 -8.60
C CYS A 241 -10.52 -29.25 -10.14
N LYS A 242 -9.42 -28.93 -10.84
CA LYS A 242 -9.35 -28.83 -12.31
C LYS A 242 -10.52 -28.05 -12.91
N PRO A 243 -10.72 -26.78 -12.52
CA PRO A 243 -11.86 -26.01 -12.98
C PRO A 243 -11.80 -25.79 -14.51
N SER A 244 -12.94 -25.48 -15.11
CA SER A 244 -13.03 -25.08 -16.52
C SER A 244 -13.27 -23.58 -16.66
N ARG A 245 -12.83 -23.01 -17.78
CA ARG A 245 -13.12 -21.62 -18.14
C ARG A 245 -14.42 -21.56 -18.93
N ASN A 246 -15.29 -20.61 -18.58
CA ASN A 246 -16.52 -20.33 -19.32
C ASN A 246 -16.38 -19.01 -20.08
N GLY A 247 -16.37 -19.08 -21.43
CA GLY A 247 -16.41 -17.92 -22.31
C GLY A 247 -15.06 -17.28 -22.66
N GLU A 248 -15.07 -16.50 -23.75
CA GLU A 248 -13.89 -15.83 -24.31
C GLU A 248 -13.58 -14.48 -23.65
N LEU A 249 -14.60 -13.79 -23.13
CA LEU A 249 -14.44 -12.54 -22.40
C LEU A 249 -13.67 -12.77 -21.10
N ILE A 250 -12.55 -12.06 -20.94
CA ILE A 250 -11.69 -12.12 -19.75
C ILE A 250 -12.08 -11.03 -18.75
N PHE A 251 -12.31 -9.81 -19.22
CA PHE A 251 -12.63 -8.66 -18.37
C PHE A 251 -14.12 -8.37 -18.41
N ASN A 252 -14.72 -8.24 -17.23
CA ASN A 252 -16.12 -7.83 -17.10
C ASN A 252 -16.24 -6.31 -17.25
N LYS A 253 -17.36 -5.85 -17.82
CA LYS A 253 -17.71 -4.43 -17.81
C LYS A 253 -17.98 -4.00 -16.38
N MET A 254 -17.11 -3.17 -15.81
CA MET A 254 -17.30 -2.65 -14.46
C MET A 254 -18.39 -1.59 -14.43
N GLU A 255 -19.52 -1.91 -13.80
CA GLU A 255 -20.47 -0.90 -13.35
C GLU A 255 -19.98 -0.30 -12.03
N SER A 256 -19.77 1.01 -12.01
CA SER A 256 -19.44 1.75 -10.80
C SER A 256 -20.69 1.87 -9.93
N SER A 257 -20.59 1.50 -8.66
CA SER A 257 -21.67 1.76 -7.69
C SER A 257 -21.82 3.26 -7.37
N PHE A 258 -20.85 4.09 -7.78
CA PHE A 258 -20.88 5.53 -7.64
C PHE A 258 -21.17 6.23 -8.97
N PRO A 259 -21.92 7.34 -8.97
CA PRO A 259 -22.08 8.16 -10.15
C PRO A 259 -20.71 8.62 -10.65
N LYS A 260 -20.48 8.52 -11.95
CA LYS A 260 -19.31 9.11 -12.59
C LYS A 260 -19.66 10.53 -12.99
N LEU A 261 -18.94 11.50 -12.44
CA LEU A 261 -18.97 12.85 -12.94
C LEU A 261 -18.15 12.92 -14.23
N GLU A 262 -18.48 13.88 -15.10
CA GLU A 262 -17.65 14.15 -16.25
C GLU A 262 -16.26 14.63 -15.82
N LYS A 263 -15.26 14.41 -16.68
CA LYS A 263 -13.90 14.89 -16.42
C LYS A 263 -13.94 16.41 -16.19
N LEU A 264 -13.20 16.88 -15.18
CA LEU A 264 -13.14 18.31 -14.84
C LEU A 264 -12.74 19.18 -16.05
N SER A 265 -11.94 18.64 -16.97
CA SER A 265 -11.56 19.30 -18.24
C SER A 265 -12.75 19.75 -19.08
N LYS A 266 -13.92 19.10 -18.99
CA LYS A 266 -15.13 19.54 -19.69
C LYS A 266 -15.71 20.84 -19.14
N TYR A 267 -15.45 21.14 -17.87
CA TYR A 267 -15.91 22.35 -17.18
C TYR A 267 -14.86 23.46 -17.19
N ALA A 268 -13.77 23.33 -17.96
CA ALA A 268 -12.74 24.37 -18.05
C ALA A 268 -13.29 25.75 -18.48
N HIS A 269 -14.35 25.76 -19.30
CA HIS A 269 -15.07 26.97 -19.71
C HIS A 269 -15.79 27.69 -18.57
N MET A 270 -15.99 27.03 -17.42
CA MET A 270 -16.54 27.63 -16.20
C MET A 270 -15.46 28.20 -15.29
N VAL A 271 -14.19 28.02 -15.64
CA VAL A 271 -13.04 28.44 -14.83
C VAL A 271 -12.40 29.66 -15.50
N ASP A 272 -12.32 30.75 -14.76
CA ASP A 272 -11.55 31.94 -15.15
C ASP A 272 -10.08 31.72 -14.76
N PHE A 273 -9.25 31.39 -15.74
CA PHE A 273 -7.82 31.20 -15.54
C PHE A 273 -7.14 32.57 -15.53
N LYS A 274 -6.60 32.96 -14.37
CA LYS A 274 -5.83 34.20 -14.22
C LYS A 274 -4.37 33.95 -14.58
N ASP A 275 -3.86 34.75 -15.52
CA ASP A 275 -2.44 34.87 -15.76
C ASP A 275 -1.82 35.80 -14.71
N MET A 276 -0.61 35.47 -14.27
CA MET A 276 0.19 36.33 -13.40
C MET A 276 1.24 37.03 -14.27
N ASP A 277 1.18 38.35 -14.34
CA ASP A 277 2.13 39.14 -15.12
C ASP A 277 3.47 39.26 -14.37
N PHE A 278 4.49 38.59 -14.89
CA PHE A 278 5.86 38.67 -14.37
C PHE A 278 6.61 39.84 -14.99
N GLN A 279 7.27 40.65 -14.16
CA GLN A 279 8.16 41.71 -14.58
C GLN A 279 9.63 41.33 -14.39
N LYS A 280 10.52 41.99 -15.12
CA LYS A 280 11.97 41.80 -14.94
C LYS A 280 12.47 42.61 -13.76
N ALA A 281 13.25 41.98 -12.89
CA ALA A 281 14.00 42.65 -11.84
C ALA A 281 15.02 43.64 -12.43
N LYS A 282 15.23 44.75 -11.75
CA LYS A 282 16.22 45.79 -12.08
C LYS A 282 17.18 45.98 -10.92
N GLU A 283 18.37 46.47 -11.22
CA GLU A 283 19.35 46.80 -10.18
C GLU A 283 18.79 47.92 -9.29
N GLY A 284 18.92 47.75 -7.97
CA GLY A 284 18.38 48.68 -6.97
C GLY A 284 16.92 48.42 -6.58
N ASP A 285 16.24 47.45 -7.19
CA ASP A 285 14.89 47.06 -6.78
C ASP A 285 14.86 46.68 -5.29
N VAL A 286 13.94 47.31 -4.55
CA VAL A 286 13.59 46.87 -3.20
C VAL A 286 12.48 45.84 -3.33
N CYS A 287 12.73 44.63 -2.83
CA CYS A 287 11.82 43.50 -2.98
C CYS A 287 11.40 42.92 -1.63
N ILE A 288 10.21 42.33 -1.59
CA ILE A 288 9.71 41.49 -0.50
C ILE A 288 9.63 40.06 -0.99
N LEU A 289 10.17 39.13 -0.20
CA LEU A 289 10.02 37.70 -0.44
C LEU A 289 8.95 37.14 0.49
N GLY A 290 7.80 36.78 -0.08
CA GLY A 290 6.77 36.01 0.62
C GLY A 290 7.08 34.52 0.56
N VAL A 291 6.96 33.81 1.68
CA VAL A 291 7.20 32.36 1.76
C VAL A 291 6.07 31.68 2.52
N ASP A 292 5.43 30.70 1.89
CA ASP A 292 4.43 29.82 2.50
C ASP A 292 5.00 28.40 2.62
N VAL A 293 5.34 27.99 3.85
CA VAL A 293 5.85 26.65 4.14
C VAL A 293 4.71 25.78 4.65
N GLY A 294 4.11 25.02 3.74
CA GLY A 294 3.06 24.06 4.06
C GLY A 294 3.59 22.64 4.27
N SER A 295 2.71 21.78 4.80
CA SER A 295 2.97 20.35 5.00
C SER A 295 3.20 19.54 3.72
N THR A 296 2.68 20.04 2.60
CA THR A 296 2.67 19.32 1.32
C THR A 296 3.45 20.07 0.26
N THR A 297 3.42 21.40 0.31
CA THR A 297 4.10 22.28 -0.64
C THR A 297 4.72 23.45 0.08
N THR A 298 5.85 23.90 -0.46
CA THR A 298 6.52 25.14 -0.07
C THR A 298 6.49 26.07 -1.27
N LYS A 299 6.09 27.32 -1.05
CA LYS A 299 5.92 28.31 -2.11
C LYS A 299 6.65 29.58 -1.74
N ALA A 300 7.19 30.26 -2.74
CA ALA A 300 7.73 31.60 -2.57
C ALA A 300 7.31 32.51 -3.70
N VAL A 301 7.18 33.81 -3.41
CA VAL A 301 6.93 34.85 -4.40
C VAL A 301 7.80 36.06 -4.06
N LEU A 302 8.52 36.56 -5.07
CA LEU A 302 9.32 37.77 -4.96
C LEU A 302 8.55 38.91 -5.61
N MET A 303 8.27 39.96 -4.85
CA MET A 303 7.52 41.13 -5.32
C MET A 303 8.35 42.39 -5.15
N ARG A 304 8.33 43.29 -6.14
CA ARG A 304 8.91 44.63 -6.02
C ARG A 304 7.99 45.50 -5.16
N VAL A 305 8.58 46.31 -4.28
CA VAL A 305 7.83 47.18 -3.36
C VAL A 305 7.20 48.38 -4.06
N GLU A 306 7.85 48.94 -5.07
CA GLU A 306 7.44 50.18 -5.74
C GLU A 306 6.08 50.06 -6.46
N ASP A 307 5.86 48.94 -7.15
CA ASP A 307 4.73 48.73 -8.07
C ASP A 307 4.00 47.39 -7.84
N GLU A 308 4.34 46.67 -6.78
CA GLU A 308 3.81 45.33 -6.43
C GLU A 308 4.04 44.27 -7.52
N ALA A 309 4.96 44.52 -8.46
CA ALA A 309 5.21 43.60 -9.56
C ALA A 309 5.78 42.26 -9.07
N ILE A 310 5.20 41.15 -9.54
CA ILE A 310 5.76 39.81 -9.32
C ILE A 310 7.00 39.66 -10.20
N LEU A 311 8.13 39.35 -9.59
CA LEU A 311 9.42 39.19 -10.28
C LEU A 311 9.78 37.72 -10.48
N ALA A 312 9.46 36.89 -9.50
CA ALA A 312 9.72 35.46 -9.52
C ALA A 312 8.75 34.71 -8.59
N SER A 313 8.53 33.42 -8.86
CA SER A 313 7.81 32.54 -7.96
C SER A 313 8.40 31.13 -8.01
N SER A 314 8.21 30.40 -6.92
CA SER A 314 8.62 29.00 -6.79
C SER A 314 7.48 28.21 -6.14
N TYR A 315 7.24 27.00 -6.65
CA TYR A 315 6.26 26.06 -6.11
C TYR A 315 6.87 24.67 -6.04
N LEU A 316 7.19 24.22 -4.83
CA LEU A 316 7.88 22.96 -4.58
C LEU A 316 7.08 22.04 -3.68
N ARG A 317 7.38 20.74 -3.76
CA ARG A 317 6.92 19.75 -2.78
C ARG A 317 7.81 19.80 -1.54
N THR A 318 7.21 19.95 -0.35
CA THR A 318 7.93 19.99 0.93
C THR A 318 8.68 18.69 1.22
N LYS A 319 8.09 17.55 0.83
CA LYS A 319 8.66 16.20 1.02
C LYS A 319 9.15 15.93 2.46
N GLY A 320 8.46 16.47 3.46
CA GLY A 320 8.85 16.34 4.87
C GLY A 320 10.18 17.01 5.24
N ASP A 321 10.66 17.95 4.43
CA ASP A 321 11.88 18.73 4.67
C ASP A 321 11.57 20.23 4.43
N PRO A 322 10.87 20.89 5.38
CA PRO A 322 10.45 22.27 5.22
C PRO A 322 11.62 23.25 5.06
N VAL A 323 12.72 23.00 5.78
CA VAL A 323 13.91 23.86 5.72
C VAL A 323 14.62 23.70 4.37
N GLY A 324 14.83 22.46 3.91
CA GLY A 324 15.43 22.21 2.61
C GLY A 324 14.56 22.69 1.45
N ALA A 325 13.23 22.56 1.55
CA ALA A 325 12.31 23.09 0.56
C ALA A 325 12.33 24.63 0.50
N ALA A 326 12.31 25.31 1.65
CA ALA A 326 12.43 26.77 1.69
C ALA A 326 13.76 27.26 1.11
N ARG A 327 14.87 26.60 1.45
CA ARG A 327 16.20 26.90 0.88
C ARG A 327 16.24 26.70 -0.63
N LYS A 328 15.50 25.74 -1.18
CA LYS A 328 15.39 25.55 -2.64
C LYS A 328 14.60 26.67 -3.29
N CYS A 329 13.49 27.10 -2.68
CA CYS A 329 12.75 28.27 -3.16
C CYS A 329 13.61 29.53 -3.22
N TYR A 330 14.63 29.68 -2.35
CA TYR A 330 15.54 30.83 -2.38
C TYR A 330 16.62 30.74 -3.48
N LYS A 331 16.85 29.54 -4.04
CA LYS A 331 17.86 29.30 -5.07
C LYS A 331 17.29 29.40 -6.50
N GLU A 332 16.01 29.11 -6.66
CA GLU A 332 15.27 29.25 -7.93
C GLU A 332 15.01 30.72 -8.24
#